data_AF-A0A6B1HJN0-F1
#
_entry.id   AF-A0A6B1HJN0-F1
#
_cell.length_a   1.000
_cell.length_b   1.000
_cell.length_c   1.000
_cell.angle_alpha   90.00
_cell.angle_beta   90.00
_cell.angle_gamma   90.00
#
_symmetry.space_group_name_H-M   'P 1'
#
loop_
_entity.id
_entity.type
_entity.pdbx_description
1 polymer ?
#
loop_
_entity_poly.entity_id
_entity_poly.type
_entity_poly.pdbx_seq_one_letter_code
_entity_poly.pdbx_strand_id
1 'polypeptide(L)'
;MYKRKQQAIDRHCEDCGRDPEEIRRTVCLPTRVFDNDEEWKKSPGQPWYCWGTVNAIQDYLGGYIEAGADEIMLCGFGNSTEAIERVESEVLSVF
;
A
#
# COMPACT_ATOMS: atom_id res chain seq x y z
N MET A 1 0.72 10.50 -5.09
CA MET A 1 -0.59 10.87 -4.49
C MET A 1 -0.54 10.88 -2.97
N TYR A 2 -0.02 9.82 -2.33
CA TYR A 2 0.16 9.71 -0.88
C TYR A 2 0.88 10.91 -0.23
N LYS A 3 2.11 11.24 -0.68
CA LYS A 3 2.89 12.38 -0.16
C LYS A 3 2.13 13.71 -0.14
N ARG A 4 1.34 13.99 -1.18
CA ARG A 4 0.50 15.20 -1.26
C ARG A 4 -0.58 15.23 -0.17
N LYS A 5 -1.17 14.07 0.17
CA LYS A 5 -2.13 13.98 1.28
C LYS A 5 -1.44 14.15 2.63
N GLN A 6 -0.24 13.62 2.82
CA GLN A 6 0.53 13.82 4.05
C GLN A 6 0.88 15.31 4.25
N GLN A 7 1.31 16.01 3.20
CA GLN A 7 1.55 17.45 3.26
C GLN A 7 0.31 18.26 3.64
N ALA A 8 -0.89 17.82 3.24
CA ALA A 8 -2.14 18.47 3.65
C ALA A 8 -2.44 18.25 5.14
N ILE A 9 -2.12 17.07 5.68
CA ILE A 9 -2.22 16.78 7.11
C ILE A 9 -1.22 17.63 7.89
N ASP A 10 0.04 17.71 7.43
CA ASP A 10 1.07 18.52 8.08
C ASP A 10 0.63 19.99 8.17
N ARG A 11 0.10 20.56 7.07
CA ARG A 11 -0.46 21.92 7.07
C ARG A 11 -1.61 22.07 8.07
N HIS A 12 -2.50 21.08 8.17
CA HIS A 12 -3.61 21.13 9.12
C HIS A 12 -3.13 21.07 10.57
N CYS A 13 -2.08 20.28 10.87
CA CYS A 13 -1.45 20.27 12.18
C CYS A 13 -0.86 21.64 12.53
N GLU A 14 -0.15 22.29 11.60
CA GLU A 14 0.36 23.65 11.77
C GLU A 14 -0.78 24.65 12.07
N ASP A 15 -1.87 24.61 11.29
CA ASP A 15 -3.03 25.51 11.45
C ASP A 15 -3.72 25.35 12.82
N CYS A 16 -3.64 24.16 13.42
CA CYS A 16 -4.25 23.84 14.71
C CYS A 16 -3.25 23.80 15.88
N GLY A 17 -1.98 24.17 15.66
CA GLY A 17 -0.93 24.17 16.70
C GLY A 17 -0.58 22.78 17.25
N ARG A 18 -0.70 21.73 16.42
CA ARG A 18 -0.33 20.35 16.75
C ARG A 18 1.00 19.97 16.09
N ASP A 19 1.75 19.08 16.72
CA ASP A 19 2.93 18.47 16.11
C ASP A 19 2.53 17.40 15.09
N PRO A 20 2.90 17.51 13.80
CA PRO A 20 2.63 16.49 12.80
C PRO A 20 3.24 15.12 13.13
N GLU A 21 4.33 15.05 13.90
CA GLU A 21 4.99 13.78 14.26
C GLU A 21 4.16 12.92 15.22
N GLU A 22 3.18 13.50 15.91
CA GLU A 22 2.22 12.74 16.73
C GLU A 22 1.21 11.94 15.88
N ILE A 23 1.12 12.20 14.57
CA ILE A 23 0.17 11.55 13.68
C ILE A 23 0.80 10.29 13.09
N ARG A 24 0.31 9.11 13.52
CA ARG A 24 0.62 7.84 12.85
C ARG A 24 -0.01 7.81 11.45
N ARG A 25 0.83 7.77 10.41
CA ARG A 25 0.45 7.80 9.00
C ARG A 25 0.19 6.40 8.47
N THR A 26 -1.06 5.96 8.54
CA THR A 26 -1.48 4.65 8.05
C THR A 26 -2.08 4.73 6.64
N VAL A 27 -1.98 3.65 5.87
CA VAL A 27 -2.67 3.50 4.58
C VAL A 27 -3.28 2.12 4.44
N CYS A 28 -4.48 2.03 3.89
CA CYS A 28 -5.17 0.78 3.59
C CYS A 28 -5.26 0.61 2.07
N LEU A 29 -4.73 -0.49 1.55
CA LEU A 29 -4.61 -0.77 0.13
C LEU A 29 -5.33 -2.08 -0.19
N PRO A 30 -6.39 -2.06 -1.03
CA PRO A 30 -6.93 -3.27 -1.62
C PRO A 30 -5.86 -3.95 -2.47
N THR A 31 -5.60 -5.23 -2.22
CA THR A 31 -4.46 -5.95 -2.79
C THR A 31 -4.88 -7.12 -3.65
N ARG A 32 -4.20 -7.29 -4.79
CA ARG A 32 -4.35 -8.47 -5.64
C ARG A 32 -3.01 -8.88 -6.25
N VAL A 33 -2.56 -10.09 -5.95
CA VAL A 33 -1.36 -10.71 -6.52
C VAL A 33 -1.74 -11.47 -7.80
N PHE A 34 -0.93 -11.34 -8.84
CA PHE A 34 -1.02 -12.11 -10.08
C PHE A 34 0.18 -13.04 -10.21
N ASP A 35 -0.02 -14.20 -10.86
CA ASP A 35 1.04 -15.19 -11.06
C ASP A 35 2.10 -14.73 -12.06
N ASN A 36 1.68 -13.92 -13.04
CA ASN A 36 2.56 -13.45 -14.09
C ASN A 36 2.10 -12.11 -14.66
N ASP A 37 3.03 -11.48 -15.37
CA ASP A 37 2.84 -10.19 -16.03
C ASP A 37 1.75 -10.21 -17.10
N GLU A 38 1.52 -11.35 -17.76
CA GLU A 38 0.54 -11.46 -18.85
C GLU A 38 -0.89 -11.31 -18.30
N GLU A 39 -1.20 -12.02 -17.22
CA GLU A 39 -2.50 -11.90 -16.54
C GLU A 39 -2.69 -10.52 -15.92
N TRP A 40 -1.64 -9.98 -15.30
CA TRP A 40 -1.68 -8.64 -14.72
C TRP A 40 -1.99 -7.58 -15.78
N LYS A 41 -1.27 -7.58 -16.90
CA LYS A 41 -1.43 -6.58 -17.98
C LYS A 41 -2.75 -6.69 -18.74
N LYS A 42 -3.40 -7.86 -18.75
CA LYS A 42 -4.74 -8.05 -19.33
C LYS A 42 -5.87 -7.62 -18.41
N SER A 43 -5.60 -7.46 -17.12
CA SER A 43 -6.63 -7.13 -16.14
C SER A 43 -7.05 -5.66 -16.29
N PRO A 44 -8.36 -5.34 -16.23
CA PRO A 44 -8.86 -3.97 -16.51
C PRO A 44 -8.40 -2.94 -15.47
N GLY A 45 -7.97 -3.41 -14.31
CA GLY A 45 -7.36 -2.60 -13.27
C GLY A 45 -8.26 -1.64 -12.54
N GLN A 46 -7.73 -1.20 -11.41
CA GLN A 46 -8.28 -0.14 -10.60
C GLN A 46 -7.13 0.76 -10.17
N PRO A 47 -7.16 2.07 -10.49
CA PRO A 47 -6.05 2.99 -10.19
C PRO A 47 -5.69 3.11 -8.70
N TRP A 48 -6.55 2.64 -7.80
CA TRP A 48 -6.37 2.70 -6.34
C TRP A 48 -5.99 1.34 -5.72
N TYR A 49 -5.83 0.28 -6.51
CA TYR A 49 -5.41 -1.03 -6.02
C TYR A 49 -3.89 -1.14 -5.92
N CYS A 50 -3.42 -1.85 -4.91
CA CYS A 50 -2.07 -2.41 -4.85
C CYS A 50 -2.09 -3.76 -5.57
N TRP A 51 -1.61 -3.82 -6.81
CA TRP A 51 -1.86 -4.98 -7.64
C TRP A 51 -0.78 -5.19 -8.69
N GLY A 52 -0.45 -6.46 -8.91
CA GLY A 52 0.60 -6.86 -9.83
C GLY A 52 1.21 -8.20 -9.45
N THR A 53 2.36 -8.50 -10.05
CA THR A 53 3.20 -9.60 -9.59
C THR A 53 3.83 -9.27 -8.24
N VAL A 54 4.40 -10.26 -7.56
CA VAL A 54 5.04 -10.12 -6.24
C VAL A 54 6.01 -8.94 -6.21
N ASN A 55 6.96 -8.89 -7.16
CA ASN A 55 7.96 -7.83 -7.22
C ASN A 55 7.33 -6.45 -7.45
N ALA A 56 6.33 -6.36 -8.34
CA ALA A 56 5.65 -5.09 -8.59
C ALA A 56 4.92 -4.57 -7.34
N ILE A 57 4.35 -5.47 -6.54
CA ILE A 57 3.73 -5.12 -5.27
C ILE A 57 4.80 -4.67 -4.27
N GLN A 58 5.91 -5.39 -4.15
CA GLN A 58 7.03 -5.00 -3.27
C GLN A 58 7.55 -3.60 -3.61
N ASP A 59 7.81 -3.31 -4.89
CA ASP A 59 8.22 -1.98 -5.35
C ASP A 59 7.19 -0.91 -4.98
N TYR A 60 5.90 -1.23 -5.15
CA TYR A 60 4.82 -0.31 -4.81
C TYR A 60 4.75 -0.02 -3.31
N LEU A 61 4.89 -1.03 -2.46
CA LEU A 61 4.93 -0.88 -0.99
C LEU A 61 6.19 -0.11 -0.54
N GLY A 62 7.34 -0.38 -1.14
CA GLY A 62 8.58 0.36 -0.91
C GLY A 62 8.38 1.87 -1.12
N GLY A 63 7.65 2.25 -2.18
CA GLY A 63 7.31 3.66 -2.42
C GLY A 63 6.46 4.33 -1.32
N TYR A 64 5.62 3.58 -0.60
CA TYR A 64 4.89 4.12 0.56
C TYR A 64 5.78 4.24 1.80
N ILE A 65 6.66 3.25 2.03
CA ILE A 65 7.63 3.28 3.13
C ILE A 65 8.57 4.47 2.97
N GLU A 66 9.16 4.67 1.78
CA GLU A 66 10.01 5.82 1.47
C GLU A 66 9.26 7.17 1.59
N ALA A 67 7.94 7.16 1.38
CA ALA A 67 7.11 8.35 1.55
C ALA A 67 6.70 8.62 3.01
N GLY A 68 7.15 7.79 3.97
CA GLY A 68 6.94 7.98 5.40
C GLY A 68 5.64 7.38 5.93
N ALA A 69 5.19 6.25 5.37
CA ALA A 69 4.08 5.48 5.95
C ALA A 69 4.55 4.70 7.19
N ASP A 70 3.85 4.88 8.31
CA ASP A 70 4.11 4.15 9.55
C ASP A 70 3.46 2.76 9.55
N GLU A 71 2.41 2.58 8.76
CA GLU A 71 1.67 1.33 8.64
C GLU A 71 1.01 1.20 7.28
N ILE A 72 1.16 0.03 6.67
CA ILE A 72 0.47 -0.33 5.42
C ILE A 72 -0.38 -1.56 5.68
N MET A 73 -1.70 -1.41 5.58
CA MET A 73 -2.67 -2.49 5.68
C MET A 73 -3.03 -2.98 4.28
N LEU A 74 -2.79 -4.26 4.01
CA LEU A 74 -3.25 -4.93 2.79
C LEU A 74 -4.63 -5.54 3.05
N CYS A 75 -5.60 -5.26 2.18
CA CYS A 75 -6.97 -5.70 2.35
C CYS A 75 -7.59 -6.22 1.05
N GLY A 76 -8.86 -6.64 1.08
CA GLY A 76 -9.58 -7.01 -0.15
C GLY A 76 -9.30 -8.42 -0.68
N PHE A 77 -8.79 -9.33 0.16
CA PHE A 77 -8.54 -10.74 -0.18
C PHE A 77 -9.81 -11.61 -0.27
N GLY A 78 -10.98 -11.04 0.02
CA GLY A 78 -12.23 -11.81 0.10
C GLY A 78 -12.12 -12.92 1.15
N ASN A 79 -12.52 -14.14 0.79
CA ASN A 79 -12.41 -15.34 1.64
C ASN A 79 -11.20 -16.24 1.27
N SER A 80 -10.27 -15.74 0.47
CA SER A 80 -9.11 -16.54 0.03
C SER A 80 -8.00 -16.48 1.08
N THR A 81 -7.88 -17.54 1.88
CA THR A 81 -6.75 -17.72 2.81
C THR A 81 -5.44 -17.90 2.06
N GLU A 82 -5.46 -18.59 0.93
CA GLU A 82 -4.31 -18.78 0.04
C GLU A 82 -3.73 -17.44 -0.43
N ALA A 83 -4.57 -16.47 -0.80
CA ALA A 83 -4.11 -15.14 -1.17
C ALA A 83 -3.43 -14.40 0.00
N ILE A 84 -3.90 -14.61 1.23
CA ILE A 84 -3.32 -14.02 2.44
C ILE A 84 -1.96 -14.66 2.71
N GLU A 85 -1.89 -16.00 2.75
CA GLU A 85 -0.67 -16.77 2.99
C GLU A 85 0.40 -16.48 1.94
N ARG A 86 0.00 -16.32 0.68
CA ARG A 86 0.89 -15.94 -0.40
C ARG A 86 1.46 -14.54 -0.22
N VAL A 87 0.63 -13.56 0.13
CA VAL A 87 1.13 -12.21 0.43
C VAL A 87 2.10 -12.24 1.60
N GLU A 88 1.78 -12.97 2.66
CA GLU A 88 2.67 -13.10 3.81
C GLU A 88 4.03 -13.73 3.43
N SER A 89 4.02 -14.82 2.69
CA SER A 89 5.25 -15.57 2.35
C SER A 89 6.07 -14.96 1.22
N GLU A 90 5.42 -14.42 0.18
CA GLU A 90 6.10 -13.95 -1.04
C GLU A 90 6.29 -12.43 -1.06
N VAL A 91 5.35 -11.65 -0.52
CA VAL A 91 5.40 -10.19 -0.58
C VAL A 91 6.02 -9.61 0.69
N LEU A 92 5.56 -10.01 1.87
CA LEU A 92 5.96 -9.38 3.13
C LEU A 92 7.33 -9.86 3.64
N SER A 93 7.83 -10.99 3.16
CA SER A 93 9.10 -11.59 3.63
C SER A 93 10.36 -10.77 3.32
N VAL A 94 10.25 -9.69 2.55
CA VAL A 94 11.39 -8.82 2.16
C VAL A 94 11.44 -7.48 2.90
N PHE A 95 10.45 -7.19 3.76
CA PHE A 95 10.39 -5.97 4.59
C PHE A 95 10.72 -6.30 6.05
#